data_AF-A0A2D6M745-F1
#
_entry.id   AF-A0A2D6M745-F1
#
_cell.length_a   1.000
_cell.length_b   1.000
_cell.length_c   1.000
_cell.angle_alpha   90.00
_cell.angle_beta   90.00
_cell.angle_gamma   90.00
#
_symmetry.space_group_name_H-M   'P 1'
#
loop_
_entity.id
_entity.type
_entity.pdbx_description
1 polymer ?
#
loop_
_entity_poly.entity_id
_entity_poly.type
_entity_poly.pdbx_seq_one_letter_code
_entity_poly.pdbx_strand_id
1 'polypeptide(L)'
;MSNKPLSSNDIIDAAVEEFLSNGGEITRLRYASQRDQNKSQRRKYHEDKAIAGSEKSKDALAREEAKEKTMIFSKVDRWKEE
;
A
#
# COMPACT_ATOMS: atom_id res chain seq x y z
N MET A 1 -14.99 -15.27 25.79
CA MET A 1 -14.42 -14.64 24.58
C MET A 1 -14.08 -15.77 23.61
N SER A 2 -14.70 -15.81 22.44
CA SER A 2 -14.48 -16.89 21.47
C SER A 2 -13.12 -16.70 20.80
N ASN A 3 -12.16 -17.57 21.08
CA ASN A 3 -10.93 -17.69 20.31
C ASN A 3 -11.27 -18.41 19.01
N LYS A 4 -11.84 -17.66 18.06
CA LYS A 4 -12.04 -18.16 16.69
C LYS A 4 -10.64 -18.33 16.07
N PRO A 5 -10.26 -19.52 15.59
CA PRO A 5 -9.00 -19.66 14.89
C PRO A 5 -9.00 -18.72 13.68
N LEU A 6 -7.93 -17.92 13.54
CA LEU A 6 -7.70 -17.09 12.35
C LEU A 6 -7.76 -18.00 11.13
N SER A 7 -8.51 -17.59 10.11
CA SER A 7 -8.56 -18.37 8.88
C SER A 7 -7.19 -18.33 8.20
N SER A 8 -6.87 -19.33 7.37
CA SER A 8 -5.61 -19.34 6.62
C SER A 8 -5.39 -18.07 5.79
N ASN A 9 -6.48 -17.45 5.32
CA ASN A 9 -6.43 -16.18 4.60
C ASN A 9 -6.01 -15.02 5.51
N ASP A 10 -6.54 -14.95 6.73
CA ASP A 10 -6.19 -13.90 7.70
C ASP A 10 -4.71 -13.99 8.12
N ILE A 11 -4.17 -15.22 8.18
CA ILE A 11 -2.76 -15.48 8.49
C ILE A 11 -1.86 -14.99 7.35
N ILE A 12 -2.26 -15.25 6.09
CA ILE A 12 -1.53 -14.79 4.91
C ILE A 12 -1.57 -13.26 4.83
N ASP A 13 -2.73 -12.64 5.09
CA ASP A 13 -2.88 -11.18 5.09
C ASP A 13 -1.94 -10.54 6.12
N ALA A 14 -1.91 -11.07 7.34
CA ALA A 14 -1.01 -10.59 8.38
C ALA A 14 0.47 -10.74 7.98
N ALA A 15 0.86 -11.85 7.36
CA ALA A 15 2.23 -12.08 6.90
C ALA A 15 2.64 -11.11 5.77
N VAL A 16 1.71 -10.80 4.85
CA VAL A 16 1.94 -9.82 3.77
C VAL A 16 2.06 -8.41 4.35
N GLU A 17 1.20 -8.03 5.30
CA GLU A 17 1.29 -6.74 6.00
C GLU A 17 2.60 -6.60 6.78
N GLU A 18 3.04 -7.65 7.47
CA GLU A 18 4.31 -7.68 8.19
C GLU A 18 5.50 -7.54 7.22
N PHE A 19 5.50 -8.28 6.11
CA PHE A 19 6.53 -8.18 5.08
C PHE A 19 6.62 -6.76 4.50
N LEU A 20 5.48 -6.17 4.15
CA LEU A 20 5.39 -4.80 3.64
C LEU A 20 5.95 -3.78 4.64
N SER A 21 5.57 -3.91 5.90
CA SER A 21 5.97 -3.01 6.99
C SER A 21 7.47 -3.10 7.32
N ASN A 22 8.06 -4.29 7.18
CA ASN A 22 9.48 -4.54 7.46
C ASN A 22 10.42 -4.26 6.27
N GLY A 23 9.98 -3.48 5.29
CA GLY A 23 10.80 -3.06 4.14
C GLY A 23 10.68 -3.95 2.90
N GLY A 24 9.75 -4.91 2.90
CA GLY A 24 9.37 -5.66 1.70
C GLY A 24 8.90 -4.76 0.55
N GLU A 25 8.26 -3.63 0.88
CA GLU A 25 7.87 -2.62 -0.11
C GLU A 25 9.08 -1.99 -0.83
N ILE A 26 10.19 -1.79 -0.14
CA ILE A 26 11.44 -1.26 -0.74
C ILE A 26 12.04 -2.29 -1.69
N THR A 27 12.12 -3.55 -1.25
CA THR A 27 12.65 -4.65 -2.07
C THR A 27 11.81 -4.83 -3.32
N ARG A 28 10.47 -4.81 -3.20
CA ARG A 28 9.57 -4.82 -4.36
C ARG A 28 9.85 -3.66 -5.31
N LEU A 29 9.89 -2.42 -4.80
CA LEU A 29 10.09 -1.25 -5.64
C LEU A 29 11.40 -1.30 -6.43
N ARG A 30 12.46 -1.91 -5.87
CA ARG A 30 13.74 -2.11 -6.55
C ARG A 30 13.62 -2.96 -7.82
N TYR A 31 12.72 -3.94 -7.83
CA TYR A 31 12.50 -4.83 -8.98
C TYR A 31 11.21 -4.50 -9.77
N ALA A 32 10.43 -3.53 -9.31
CA ALA A 32 9.19 -3.11 -9.96
C ALA A 32 9.48 -2.35 -11.27
N SER A 33 8.44 -2.22 -12.10
CA SER A 33 8.51 -1.42 -13.33
C SER A 33 8.85 0.05 -13.03
N GLN A 34 9.48 0.74 -13.98
CA GLN A 34 9.79 2.17 -13.87
C GLN A 34 8.55 3.01 -13.55
N ARG A 35 7.39 2.62 -14.11
CA ARG A 35 6.11 3.26 -13.84
C ARG A 35 5.74 3.21 -12.36
N ASP A 36 5.94 2.07 -11.72
CA ASP A 36 5.57 1.86 -10.32
C ASP A 36 6.56 2.55 -9.38
N GLN A 37 7.86 2.55 -9.73
CA GLN A 37 8.88 3.35 -9.03
C GLN A 37 8.53 4.84 -9.06
N ASN A 38 8.20 5.37 -10.24
CA ASN A 38 7.80 6.79 -10.39
C ASN A 38 6.51 7.11 -9.62
N LYS A 39 5.53 6.18 -9.60
CA LYS A 39 4.31 6.34 -8.80
C LYS A 39 4.65 6.42 -7.31
N SER A 40 5.51 5.54 -6.81
CA SER A 40 5.96 5.55 -5.41
C SER A 40 6.67 6.85 -5.05
N GLN A 41 7.61 7.32 -5.88
CA GLN A 41 8.31 8.59 -5.67
C GLN A 41 7.33 9.78 -5.61
N ARG A 42 6.34 9.82 -6.51
CA ARG A 42 5.31 10.86 -6.51
C ARG A 42 4.46 10.82 -5.25
N ARG A 43 4.05 9.63 -4.81
CA ARG A 43 3.30 9.45 -3.56
C ARG A 43 4.10 9.99 -2.38
N LYS A 44 5.38 9.60 -2.28
CA LYS A 44 6.27 10.06 -1.21
C LYS A 44 6.46 11.58 -1.21
N TYR A 45 6.62 12.19 -2.38
CA TYR A 45 6.67 13.65 -2.53
C TYR A 45 5.41 14.33 -1.96
N HIS A 46 4.23 13.82 -2.29
CA HIS A 46 2.98 14.40 -1.79
C HIS A 46 2.77 14.12 -0.30
N GLU A 47 3.22 12.99 0.24
CA GLU A 47 3.22 12.73 1.68
C GLU A 47 4.07 13.76 2.43
N ASP A 48 5.31 13.97 2.00
CA ASP A 48 6.20 14.93 2.66
C ASP A 48 5.65 16.37 2.58
N LYS A 49 5.04 16.74 1.45
CA LYS A 49 4.37 18.05 1.28
C LYS A 49 3.08 18.16 2.10
N ALA A 50 2.31 17.08 2.25
CA ALA A 50 1.10 17.05 3.06
C ALA A 50 1.43 17.18 4.55
N ILE A 51 2.48 16.51 5.02
CA ILE A 51 3.04 16.65 6.38
C ILE A 51 3.47 18.09 6.63
N ALA A 52 4.09 18.73 5.64
CA ALA A 52 4.46 20.14 5.69
C ALA A 52 3.26 21.12 5.58
N GLY A 53 2.01 20.64 5.53
CA GLY A 53 0.80 21.45 5.54
C GLY A 53 0.24 21.84 4.16
N SER A 54 0.70 21.21 3.07
CA SER A 54 0.17 21.49 1.72
C SER A 54 -1.19 20.83 1.49
N GLU A 55 -2.26 21.63 1.47
CA GLU A 55 -3.63 21.15 1.17
C GLU A 55 -3.74 20.50 -0.21
N LYS A 56 -3.06 21.07 -1.23
CA LYS A 56 -3.04 20.48 -2.57
C LYS A 56 -2.46 19.06 -2.59
N SER A 57 -1.49 18.77 -1.72
CA SER A 57 -0.89 17.43 -1.66
C SER A 57 -1.76 16.46 -0.86
N LYS A 58 -2.46 16.94 0.18
CA LYS A 58 -3.50 16.14 0.87
C LYS A 58 -4.61 15.72 -0.09
N ASP A 59 -5.10 16.64 -0.91
CA ASP A 59 -6.12 16.34 -1.94
C ASP A 59 -5.63 15.32 -2.97
N ALA A 60 -4.36 15.44 -3.40
CA ALA A 60 -3.76 14.50 -4.34
C ALA A 60 -3.72 13.08 -3.78
N LEU A 61 -3.30 12.93 -2.51
CA LEU A 61 -3.26 11.64 -1.82
C LEU A 61 -4.66 11.06 -1.61
N ALA A 62 -5.63 11.88 -1.18
CA ALA A 62 -7.02 11.43 -0.98
C ALA A 62 -7.64 10.89 -2.27
N ARG A 63 -7.35 11.51 -3.43
CA ARG A 63 -7.81 11.02 -4.73
C ARG A 63 -7.12 9.72 -5.15
N GLU A 64 -5.83 9.57 -4.88
CA GLU A 64 -5.12 8.32 -5.15
C GLU A 64 -5.63 7.18 -4.27
N GLU A 65 -5.87 7.43 -2.98
CA GLU A 65 -6.47 6.45 -2.07
C GLU A 65 -7.90 6.07 -2.49
N ALA A 66 -8.71 7.04 -2.88
CA ALA A 66 -10.06 6.76 -3.38
C ALA A 66 -10.02 5.86 -4.62
N LYS A 67 -9.09 6.10 -5.55
CA LYS A 67 -8.89 5.23 -6.72
C LYS A 67 -8.43 3.82 -6.32
N GLU A 68 -7.53 3.70 -5.35
CA GLU A 68 -7.09 2.40 -4.84
C GLU A 68 -8.23 1.63 -4.15
N LYS A 69 -9.09 2.32 -3.38
CA LYS A 69 -10.28 1.72 -2.75
C LYS A 69 -11.34 1.27 -3.75
N THR A 70 -11.41 1.90 -4.92
CA THR A 70 -12.38 1.51 -5.98
C THR A 70 -11.93 0.31 -6.82
N MET A 71 -10.67 -0.14 -6.67
CA MET A 71 -10.19 -1.32 -7.39
C MET A 71 -10.74 -2.59 -6.72
N ILE A 72 -11.23 -3.52 -7.54
CA ILE A 72 -11.89 -4.77 -7.09
C ILE A 72 -10.98 -5.63 -6.21
N PHE A 73 -9.67 -5.50 -6.37
CA PHE A 73 -8.66 -6.22 -5.58
C PHE A 73 -7.96 -5.24 -4.65
N SER A 74 -7.96 -5.53 -3.34
CA SER A 74 -7.16 -4.77 -2.38
C SER A 74 -5.67 -4.90 -2.73
N LYS A 75 -4.83 -4.00 -2.18
CA LYS A 75 -3.37 -4.12 -2.31
C LYS A 75 -2.93 -5.52 -1.87
N VAL A 76 -3.54 -6.08 -0.83
CA VAL A 76 -3.22 -7.41 -0.32
C VAL A 76 -3.67 -8.52 -1.27
N ASP A 77 -4.88 -8.42 -1.84
CA ASP A 77 -5.39 -9.43 -2.79
C ASP A 77 -4.54 -9.51 -4.06
N ARG A 78 -4.12 -8.36 -4.60
CA ARG A 78 -3.20 -8.33 -5.75
C ARG A 78 -1.87 -9.01 -5.47
N TRP A 79 -1.47 -9.10 -4.21
CA TRP A 79 -0.18 -9.64 -3.80
C TRP A 79 -0.26 -11.12 -3.42
N LYS A 80 -1.46 -11.68 -3.27
CA LYS A 80 -1.66 -13.13 -3.13
C LYS A 80 -1.51 -13.88 -4.46
N GLU A 81 -1.68 -13.20 -5.59
CA GLU A 81 -1.71 -13.79 -6.94
C GLU A 81 -0.38 -13.68 -7.72
N GLU A 82 0.61 -12.93 -7.22
CA GLU A 82 1.97 -12.81 -7.80
C GLU A 82 2.96 -13.78 -7.14
#